data_AF-A0A7K3KRF3-F1
#
_entry.id   AF-A0A7K3KRF3-F1
#
_cell.length_a   1.000
_cell.length_b   1.000
_cell.length_c   1.000
_cell.angle_alpha   90.00
_cell.angle_beta   90.00
_cell.angle_gamma   90.00
#
_symmetry.space_group_name_H-M   'P 1'
#
loop_
_entity.id
_entity.type
_entity.pdbx_description
1 polymer ?
#
loop_
_entity_poly.entity_id
_entity_poly.type
_entity_poly.pdbx_seq_one_letter_code
_entity_poly.pdbx_strand_id
1 'polypeptide(L)'
;GLQAAEKLGFPEARIPLANIVIDLALSPKSNAAYMALDAAIEDLGKYGNLPIPSHLQDGHYAGAKDLGRSEGYKYPHNFPDHWVKQDYLPDKLRKADYFHPDKMGKYEWALNERKKWIENQKKNRQN
;
A
#
# COMPACT_ATOMS: atom_id res chain seq x y z
N GLY A 1 -17.44 4.43 17.33
CA GLY A 1 -17.40 3.29 18.26
C GLY A 1 -16.68 3.63 19.54
N LEU A 2 -15.35 3.58 19.54
CA LEU A 2 -14.52 3.84 20.72
C LEU A 2 -14.74 5.24 21.34
N GLN A 3 -14.76 6.29 20.52
CA GLN A 3 -15.05 7.66 20.98
C GLN A 3 -16.44 7.80 21.64
N ALA A 4 -17.43 6.99 21.24
CA ALA A 4 -18.74 7.01 21.88
C ALA A 4 -18.68 6.31 23.25
N ALA A 5 -17.95 5.20 23.35
CA ALA A 5 -17.72 4.51 24.62
C ALA A 5 -16.99 5.41 25.64
N GLU A 6 -15.96 6.14 25.21
CA GLU A 6 -15.22 7.10 26.07
C GLU A 6 -16.11 8.21 26.61
N LYS A 7 -17.00 8.77 25.77
CA LYS A 7 -17.89 9.87 26.17
C LYS A 7 -19.06 9.43 27.05
N LEU A 8 -19.59 8.23 26.84
CA LEU A 8 -20.70 7.71 27.63
C LEU A 8 -20.23 7.21 29.01
N GLY A 9 -19.04 6.62 29.07
CA GLY A 9 -18.56 5.97 30.29
C GLY A 9 -19.35 4.70 30.64
N PHE A 10 -18.94 4.01 31.70
CA PHE A 10 -19.66 2.84 32.17
C PHE A 10 -20.83 3.24 33.10
N PRO A 11 -21.96 2.51 33.03
CA PRO A 11 -22.10 1.22 32.37
C PRO A 11 -22.52 1.25 30.88
N GLU A 12 -22.90 2.39 30.31
CA GLU A 12 -23.46 2.54 28.95
C GLU A 12 -22.46 2.25 27.82
N ALA A 13 -21.17 2.48 28.03
CA ALA A 13 -20.08 2.18 27.09
C ALA A 13 -20.09 0.74 26.59
N ARG A 14 -20.64 -0.22 27.37
CA ARG A 14 -20.77 -1.62 26.96
C ARG A 14 -21.62 -1.81 25.70
N ILE A 15 -22.58 -0.92 25.44
CA ILE A 15 -23.52 -1.02 24.32
C ILE A 15 -22.81 -0.82 22.97
N PRO A 16 -22.13 0.31 22.69
CA PRO A 16 -21.40 0.47 21.43
C PRO A 16 -20.26 -0.55 21.29
N LEU A 17 -19.64 -0.98 22.39
CA LEU A 17 -18.60 -2.00 22.35
C LEU A 17 -19.15 -3.37 21.94
N ALA A 18 -20.30 -3.80 22.48
CA ALA A 18 -20.93 -5.06 22.09
C ALA A 18 -21.26 -5.11 20.59
N ASN A 19 -21.76 -4.01 20.03
CA ASN A 19 -22.03 -3.91 18.58
C ASN A 19 -20.76 -4.09 17.74
N ILE A 20 -19.65 -3.45 18.13
CA ILE A 20 -18.36 -3.58 17.44
C ILE A 20 -17.84 -5.01 17.52
N VAL A 21 -17.94 -5.66 18.68
CA VAL A 21 -17.48 -7.03 18.87
C VAL A 21 -18.24 -7.99 17.95
N ILE A 22 -19.57 -7.89 17.88
CA ILE A 22 -20.40 -8.73 17.00
C ILE A 22 -20.04 -8.47 15.52
N ASP A 23 -19.91 -7.20 15.13
CA ASP A 23 -19.56 -6.83 13.75
C ASP A 23 -18.18 -7.37 13.34
N LEU A 24 -17.17 -7.20 14.19
CA LEU A 24 -15.84 -7.76 13.96
C LEU A 24 -15.85 -9.28 13.93
N ALA A 25 -16.63 -9.94 14.80
CA ALA A 25 -16.75 -11.39 14.85
C ALA A 25 -17.36 -11.97 13.56
N LEU A 26 -18.33 -11.29 12.96
CA LEU A 26 -19.04 -11.73 11.75
C LEU A 26 -18.45 -11.19 10.44
N SER A 27 -17.59 -10.16 10.49
CA SER A 27 -16.94 -9.59 9.31
C SER A 27 -15.98 -10.58 8.62
N PRO A 28 -15.77 -10.48 7.28
CA PRO A 28 -14.67 -11.17 6.62
C PRO A 28 -13.34 -10.83 7.29
N LYS A 29 -12.50 -11.84 7.52
CA LYS A 29 -11.19 -11.68 8.15
C LYS A 29 -10.13 -11.63 7.07
N SER A 30 -9.16 -10.72 7.23
CA SER A 30 -7.94 -10.71 6.42
C SER A 30 -6.80 -10.13 7.25
N ASN A 31 -5.66 -10.82 7.23
CA ASN A 31 -4.39 -10.34 7.76
C ASN A 31 -3.40 -10.01 6.63
N ALA A 32 -3.85 -9.92 5.37
CA ALA A 32 -2.99 -9.76 4.20
C ALA A 32 -2.13 -8.49 4.27
N ALA A 33 -2.73 -7.35 4.63
CA ALA A 33 -1.99 -6.10 4.78
C ALA A 33 -1.01 -6.12 5.97
N TYR A 34 -1.37 -6.81 7.05
CA TYR A 34 -0.52 -6.99 8.23
C TYR A 34 0.73 -7.81 7.87
N MET A 35 0.55 -8.96 7.22
CA MET A 35 1.66 -9.79 6.74
C MET A 35 2.51 -9.11 5.67
N ALA A 36 1.91 -8.30 4.79
CA ALA A 36 2.64 -7.52 3.80
C ALA A 36 3.60 -6.51 4.47
N LEU A 37 3.15 -5.85 5.55
CA LEU A 37 3.98 -4.91 6.28
C LEU A 37 5.12 -5.62 7.03
N ASP A 38 4.81 -6.73 7.70
CA ASP A 38 5.83 -7.52 8.42
C ASP A 38 6.94 -7.99 7.47
N ALA A 39 6.58 -8.48 6.28
CA ALA A 39 7.55 -8.89 5.26
C ALA A 39 8.42 -7.71 4.75
N ALA A 40 7.81 -6.53 4.57
CA ALA A 40 8.56 -5.32 4.17
C ALA A 40 9.52 -4.84 5.27
N ILE A 41 9.12 -4.94 6.54
CA ILE A 41 9.98 -4.63 7.70
C ILE A 41 11.12 -5.65 7.83
N GLU A 42 10.85 -6.92 7.57
CA GLU A 42 11.88 -7.96 7.56
C GLU A 42 12.94 -7.67 6.50
N ASP A 43 12.53 -7.28 5.29
CA ASP A 43 13.45 -6.89 4.22
C ASP A 43 14.23 -5.61 4.56
N LEU A 44 13.62 -4.65 5.27
CA LEU A 44 14.34 -3.50 5.81
C LEU A 44 15.43 -3.93 6.78
N GLY A 45 15.15 -4.89 7.67
CA GLY A 45 16.13 -5.47 8.59
C GLY A 45 17.28 -6.20 7.87
N LYS A 46 16.98 -6.88 6.75
CA LYS A 46 17.97 -7.63 5.95
C LYS A 46 18.84 -6.73 5.07
N TYR A 47 18.24 -5.74 4.43
CA TYR A 47 18.89 -4.96 3.37
C TYR A 47 19.31 -3.55 3.80
N GLY A 48 18.84 -3.10 4.96
CA GLY A 48 19.12 -1.77 5.49
C GLY A 48 18.49 -0.66 4.65
N ASN A 49 19.04 0.54 4.77
CA ASN A 49 18.56 1.72 4.03
C ASN A 49 18.98 1.66 2.56
N LEU A 50 18.09 1.13 1.71
CA LEU A 50 18.31 1.10 0.26
C LEU A 50 18.12 2.49 -0.36
N PRO A 51 18.89 2.82 -1.42
CA PRO A 51 18.75 4.10 -2.09
C PRO A 51 17.38 4.23 -2.76
N ILE A 52 16.78 5.43 -2.64
CA ILE A 52 15.55 5.79 -3.35
C ILE A 52 15.89 5.93 -4.85
N PRO A 53 15.11 5.33 -5.78
CA PRO A 53 15.30 5.56 -7.21
C PRO A 53 15.33 7.06 -7.56
N SER A 54 16.24 7.49 -8.43
CA SER A 54 16.50 8.92 -8.68
C SER A 54 15.26 9.69 -9.13
N HIS A 55 14.43 9.07 -9.97
CA HIS A 55 13.15 9.62 -10.46
C HIS A 55 12.06 9.69 -9.38
N LEU A 56 12.29 9.18 -8.17
CA LEU A 56 11.38 9.31 -7.02
C LEU A 56 11.96 10.22 -5.92
N GLN A 57 13.21 10.65 -6.05
CA GLN A 57 13.81 11.59 -5.10
C GLN A 57 13.20 12.98 -5.28
N ASP A 58 13.16 13.76 -4.21
CA ASP A 58 12.66 15.13 -4.26
C ASP A 58 13.47 15.98 -5.25
N GLY A 59 12.77 16.65 -6.16
CA GLY A 59 13.33 17.49 -7.22
C GLY A 59 13.21 19.00 -6.94
N HIS A 60 12.58 19.41 -5.84
CA HIS A 60 12.17 20.80 -5.65
C HIS A 60 13.23 21.73 -5.05
N TYR A 61 14.41 21.21 -4.68
CA TYR A 61 15.46 22.01 -4.04
C TYR A 61 16.58 22.39 -5.02
N ALA A 62 17.30 23.48 -4.73
CA ALA A 62 18.38 23.98 -5.58
C ALA A 62 19.51 22.94 -5.73
N GLY A 63 19.88 22.62 -6.97
CA GLY A 63 20.88 21.59 -7.29
C GLY A 63 20.32 20.17 -7.46
N ALA A 64 19.00 19.97 -7.36
CA ALA A 64 18.38 18.66 -7.61
C ALA A 64 18.61 18.15 -9.04
N LYS A 65 18.53 19.03 -10.04
CA LYS A 65 18.81 18.71 -11.45
C LYS A 65 20.26 18.29 -11.68
N ASP A 66 21.21 19.02 -11.09
CA ASP A 66 22.65 18.70 -11.21
C ASP A 66 23.00 17.35 -10.56
N LEU A 67 22.19 16.90 -9.61
CA LEU A 67 22.28 15.60 -8.94
C LEU A 67 21.43 14.51 -9.60
N GLY A 68 20.80 14.79 -10.74
CA GLY A 68 19.93 13.84 -11.47
C GLY A 68 18.68 13.43 -10.70
N ARG A 69 18.21 14.23 -9.73
CA ARG A 69 17.03 13.92 -8.91
C ARG A 69 15.74 14.33 -9.60
N SER A 70 14.70 13.52 -9.41
CA SER A 70 13.38 13.67 -10.05
C SER A 70 13.42 13.64 -11.59
N GLU A 71 14.57 13.36 -12.21
CA GLU A 71 14.67 13.21 -13.65
C GLU A 71 13.95 11.94 -14.10
N GLY A 72 13.07 12.05 -15.09
CA GLY A 72 12.31 10.91 -15.60
C GLY A 72 11.09 10.50 -14.76
N TYR A 73 10.74 11.25 -13.71
CA TYR A 73 9.50 11.02 -12.96
C TYR A 73 8.28 11.15 -13.88
N LYS A 74 7.45 10.11 -13.93
CA LYS A 74 6.18 10.11 -14.65
C LYS A 74 5.04 10.33 -13.67
N TYR A 75 4.39 11.49 -13.77
CA TYR A 75 3.22 11.82 -12.96
C TYR A 75 2.01 10.98 -13.41
N PRO A 76 1.52 10.01 -12.60
CA PRO A 76 0.53 9.03 -13.06
C PRO A 76 -0.77 9.63 -13.58
N HIS A 77 -1.20 10.78 -13.05
CA HIS A 77 -2.45 11.41 -13.44
C HIS A 77 -2.47 11.91 -14.90
N ASN A 78 -1.29 12.10 -15.51
CA ASN A 78 -1.16 12.49 -16.91
C ASN A 78 -1.31 11.31 -17.89
N PHE A 79 -1.44 10.08 -17.39
CA PHE A 79 -1.54 8.87 -18.21
C PHE A 79 -2.97 8.30 -18.17
N PRO A 80 -3.39 7.57 -19.22
CA PRO A 80 -4.66 6.84 -19.21
C PRO A 80 -4.81 5.97 -17.96
N ASP A 81 -6.04 5.87 -17.45
CA ASP A 81 -6.39 5.15 -16.21
C ASP A 81 -5.63 5.61 -14.95
N HIS A 82 -5.03 6.80 -15.03
CA HIS A 82 -4.14 7.38 -14.02
C HIS A 82 -3.03 6.42 -13.58
N TRP A 83 -2.49 5.64 -14.52
CA TRP A 83 -1.47 4.64 -14.26
C TRP A 83 -0.37 4.69 -15.31
N VAL A 84 0.88 4.53 -14.85
CA VAL A 84 2.06 4.49 -15.71
C VAL A 84 3.02 3.41 -15.26
N LYS A 85 3.64 2.72 -16.22
CA LYS A 85 4.73 1.77 -15.94
C LYS A 85 5.98 2.56 -15.55
N GLN A 86 6.31 2.48 -14.27
CA GLN A 86 7.49 3.08 -13.63
C GLN A 86 7.93 2.16 -12.49
N ASP A 87 9.24 2.09 -12.24
CA ASP A 87 9.79 1.36 -11.10
C ASP A 87 9.63 2.19 -9.83
N TYR A 88 9.11 1.60 -8.76
CA TYR A 88 8.90 2.29 -7.48
C TYR A 88 9.77 1.72 -6.35
N LEU A 89 10.17 0.45 -6.46
CA LEU A 89 11.03 -0.20 -5.49
C LEU A 89 12.51 -0.02 -5.87
N PRO A 90 13.43 0.05 -4.89
CA PRO A 90 14.87 -0.01 -5.15
C PRO A 90 15.28 -1.28 -5.89
N ASP A 91 16.43 -1.26 -6.57
CA ASP A 91 16.89 -2.36 -7.42
C ASP A 91 16.91 -3.73 -6.72
N LYS A 92 17.36 -3.76 -5.46
CA LYS A 92 17.41 -5.00 -4.66
C LYS A 92 16.03 -5.59 -4.36
N LEU A 93 14.98 -4.76 -4.34
CA LEU A 93 13.60 -5.14 -4.04
C LEU A 93 12.69 -5.10 -5.27
N ARG A 94 13.23 -4.90 -6.49
CA ARG A 94 12.43 -4.72 -7.71
C ARG A 94 11.45 -5.86 -8.01
N LYS A 95 11.72 -7.07 -7.49
CA LYS A 95 10.87 -8.25 -7.64
C LYS A 95 10.03 -8.57 -6.40
N ALA A 96 10.12 -7.78 -5.34
CA ALA A 96 9.36 -8.01 -4.13
C ALA A 96 7.86 -7.80 -4.38
N ASP A 97 7.05 -8.73 -3.89
CA ASP A 97 5.60 -8.66 -3.86
C ASP A 97 5.15 -9.08 -2.46
N TYR A 98 4.66 -8.11 -1.68
CA TYR A 98 4.33 -8.33 -0.27
C TYR A 98 2.83 -8.53 -0.05
N PHE A 99 2.00 -7.84 -0.83
CA PHE A 99 0.56 -7.82 -0.60
C PHE A 99 -0.14 -8.93 -1.39
N HIS A 100 -0.52 -9.98 -0.65
CA HIS A 100 -1.26 -11.12 -1.17
C HIS A 100 -2.70 -11.10 -0.64
N PRO A 101 -3.64 -10.43 -1.34
CA PRO A 101 -5.01 -10.28 -0.87
C PRO A 101 -5.72 -11.63 -0.71
N ASP A 102 -6.43 -11.77 0.40
CA ASP A 102 -7.34 -12.88 0.63
C ASP A 102 -8.67 -12.65 -0.12
N LYS A 103 -9.32 -13.71 -0.59
CA LYS A 103 -10.53 -13.62 -1.43
C LYS A 103 -11.82 -13.62 -0.61
N MET A 104 -11.74 -13.40 0.70
CA MET A 104 -12.84 -13.60 1.64
C MET A 104 -13.86 -12.46 1.67
N GLY A 105 -13.48 -11.23 1.29
CA GLY A 105 -14.37 -10.07 1.28
C GLY A 105 -14.52 -9.43 -0.11
N LYS A 106 -15.71 -8.89 -0.44
CA LYS A 106 -15.95 -8.17 -1.71
C LYS A 106 -14.98 -7.00 -1.94
N TYR A 107 -14.60 -6.31 -0.87
CA TYR A 107 -13.65 -5.20 -0.92
C TYR A 107 -12.26 -5.66 -1.33
N GLU A 108 -11.73 -6.68 -0.64
CA GLU A 108 -10.41 -7.23 -0.93
C GLU A 108 -10.36 -7.95 -2.29
N TRP A 109 -11.47 -8.56 -2.70
CA TRP A 109 -11.64 -9.07 -4.06
C TRP A 109 -11.46 -7.96 -5.11
N ALA A 110 -12.09 -6.79 -4.93
CA ALA A 110 -11.92 -5.67 -5.84
C ALA A 110 -10.47 -5.15 -5.87
N LEU A 111 -9.78 -5.12 -4.72
CA LEU A 111 -8.36 -4.80 -4.65
C LEU A 111 -7.50 -5.82 -5.43
N ASN A 112 -7.81 -7.11 -5.31
CA ASN A 112 -7.12 -8.17 -6.03
C ASN A 112 -7.32 -8.04 -7.56
N GLU A 113 -8.53 -7.73 -8.02
CA GLU A 113 -8.77 -7.48 -9.44
C GLU A 113 -8.00 -6.26 -9.95
N ARG A 114 -7.90 -5.18 -9.15
CA ARG A 114 -7.05 -4.05 -9.48
C ARG A 114 -5.57 -4.43 -9.53
N LYS A 115 -5.07 -5.25 -8.59
CA LYS A 115 -3.68 -5.75 -8.60
C LYS A 115 -3.39 -6.55 -9.88
N LYS A 116 -4.26 -7.49 -10.25
CA LYS A 116 -4.14 -8.25 -11.50
C LYS A 116 -4.14 -7.35 -12.74
N TRP A 117 -5.01 -6.34 -12.78
CA TRP A 117 -5.01 -5.36 -13.86
C TRP A 117 -3.66 -4.66 -13.97
N ILE A 118 -3.08 -4.18 -12.85
CA ILE A 118 -1.75 -3.54 -12.83
C ILE A 118 -0.66 -4.51 -13.32
N GLU A 119 -0.68 -5.77 -12.88
CA GLU A 119 0.28 -6.80 -13.33
C GLU A 119 0.19 -7.06 -14.83
N ASN A 120 -1.02 -7.10 -15.38
CA ASN A 120 -1.23 -7.24 -16.82
C ASN A 120 -0.72 -6.01 -17.58
N GLN A 121 -0.96 -4.79 -17.07
CA GLN A 121 -0.40 -3.58 -17.68
C GLN A 121 1.13 -3.57 -17.68
N LYS A 122 1.76 -4.06 -16.61
CA LYS A 122 3.23 -4.20 -16.53
C LYS A 122 3.78 -5.15 -17.61
N LYS A 123 3.07 -6.24 -17.91
CA LYS A 123 3.45 -7.22 -18.95
C LYS A 123 3.23 -6.69 -20.38
N ASN A 124 2.06 -6.13 -20.65
CA ASN A 124 1.65 -5.78 -22.02
C ASN A 124 2.43 -4.61 -22.63
N ARG A 125 2.90 -3.65 -21.82
CA ARG A 125 3.72 -2.51 -22.27
C ARG A 125 5.23 -2.83 -22.28
N GLN A 126 5.58 -4.10 -22.40
CA GLN A 126 6.96 -4.61 -22.47
C GLN A 126 7.30 -5.13 -23.88
N ASN A 127 6.32 -5.14 -24.77
CA ASN A 127 6.43 -5.39 -26.22
C ASN A 127 6.26 -4.09 -26.99
#